data_AF-A0A135VLE8-F1
#
_entry.id   AF-A0A135VLE8-F1
#
_cell.length_a   1.000
_cell.length_b   1.000
_cell.length_c   1.000
_cell.angle_alpha   90.00
_cell.angle_beta   90.00
_cell.angle_gamma   90.00
#
_symmetry.space_group_name_H-M   'P 1'
#
loop_
_entity.id
_entity.type
_entity.pdbx_description
1 polymer ?
#
loop_
_entity_poly.entity_id
_entity_poly.type
_entity_poly.pdbx_seq_one_letter_code
_entity_poly.pdbx_strand_id
1 'polypeptide(L)'
;MTVVLPPTHSSHASVINMTNLLMRDTSHRLTTVPLAYPEPDPELYVITTIAWRDATKPILSQLPRLLSYLEALRGTRGVPSEVYLDSGEGMVVYLSSETRVSEIPNYAKEAVKFLKDLIAQTLYFYKTTVEDVEKTFWRIARTRGFSPEIVERLTTKTEGFRSPAAIESFHMILRSYFSLRFRIHRAENCLHVEG
;
A
#
# COMPACT_ATOMS: atom_id res chain seq x y z
N MET A 1 21.71 46.60 17.19
CA MET A 1 21.12 45.46 17.93
C MET A 1 20.26 44.67 16.96
N THR A 2 20.76 43.51 16.53
CA THR A 2 20.00 42.60 15.66
C THR A 2 18.97 41.91 16.54
N VAL A 3 17.69 42.25 16.35
CA VAL A 3 16.59 41.56 17.04
C VAL A 3 16.49 40.16 16.41
N VAL A 4 17.08 39.17 17.08
CA VAL A 4 16.85 37.76 16.77
C VAL A 4 15.45 37.46 17.29
N LEU A 5 14.45 37.49 16.40
CA LEU A 5 13.11 37.01 16.71
C LEU A 5 13.22 35.54 17.17
N PRO A 6 12.59 35.17 18.30
CA PRO A 6 12.58 33.78 18.73
C PRO A 6 11.92 32.92 17.64
N PRO A 7 12.42 31.70 17.40
CA PRO A 7 11.79 30.80 16.45
C PRO A 7 10.33 30.59 16.84
N THR A 8 9.42 30.84 15.90
CA THR A 8 7.98 30.69 16.10
C THR A 8 7.64 29.24 16.38
N HIS A 9 7.19 28.94 17.60
CA HIS A 9 6.56 27.66 17.93
C HIS A 9 5.32 27.50 17.04
N SER A 10 5.40 26.57 16.08
CA SER A 10 4.31 26.27 15.16
C SER A 10 3.53 25.07 15.66
N SER A 11 2.19 25.17 15.66
CA SER A 11 1.35 24.01 16.02
C SER A 11 1.63 22.83 15.09
N HIS A 12 1.64 21.60 15.60
CA HIS A 12 1.90 20.41 14.80
C HIS A 12 0.92 20.28 13.62
N ALA A 13 -0.35 20.65 13.82
CA ALA A 13 -1.36 20.70 12.76
C ALA A 13 -0.96 21.67 11.62
N SER A 14 -0.42 22.84 11.96
CA SER A 14 0.07 23.81 10.95
C SER A 14 1.23 23.25 10.14
N VAL A 15 2.17 22.56 10.78
CA VAL A 15 3.34 21.97 10.09
C VAL A 15 2.92 20.81 9.20
N ILE A 16 2.02 19.93 9.65
CA ILE A 16 1.47 18.83 8.83
C ILE A 16 0.80 19.41 7.57
N ASN A 17 -0.06 20.43 7.73
CA ASN A 17 -0.72 21.09 6.60
C ASN A 17 0.29 21.74 5.64
N MET A 18 1.31 22.42 6.18
CA MET A 18 2.37 23.00 5.35
C MET A 18 3.14 21.94 4.58
N THR A 19 3.49 20.82 5.20
CA THR A 19 4.13 19.68 4.51
C THR A 19 3.23 19.13 3.40
N ASN A 20 1.94 18.94 3.67
CA ASN A 20 0.97 18.49 2.66
C ASN A 20 0.85 19.47 1.48
N LEU A 21 0.85 20.78 1.74
CA LEU A 21 0.87 21.81 0.70
C LEU A 21 2.15 21.78 -0.13
N LEU A 22 3.30 21.59 0.51
CA LEU A 22 4.58 21.46 -0.20
C LEU A 22 4.68 20.18 -1.03
N MET A 23 3.91 19.15 -0.66
CA MET A 23 3.85 17.87 -1.36
C MET A 23 2.67 17.78 -2.33
N ARG A 24 1.95 18.88 -2.59
CA ARG A 24 0.68 18.88 -3.33
C ARG A 24 0.75 18.21 -4.71
N ASP A 25 1.90 18.30 -5.37
CA ASP A 25 2.14 17.75 -6.71
C ASP A 25 2.46 16.24 -6.70
N THR A 26 2.55 15.63 -5.51
CA THR A 26 2.72 14.17 -5.32
C THR A 26 1.41 13.51 -4.92
N SER A 27 1.33 12.17 -5.00
CA SER A 27 0.21 11.38 -4.50
C SER A 27 0.31 11.07 -2.99
N HIS A 28 1.26 11.67 -2.28
CA HIS A 28 1.57 11.35 -0.88
C HIS A 28 1.10 12.46 0.06
N ARG A 29 0.40 12.10 1.13
CA ARG A 29 -0.08 13.03 2.16
C ARG A 29 0.13 12.44 3.55
N LEU A 30 0.32 13.29 4.54
CA LEU A 30 0.31 12.92 5.95
C LEU A 30 -1.07 13.17 6.55
N THR A 31 -1.52 12.23 7.37
CA THR A 31 -2.77 12.32 8.12
C THR A 31 -2.65 11.63 9.47
N THR A 32 -3.66 11.79 10.32
CA THR A 32 -3.92 10.94 11.47
C THR A 32 -5.24 10.21 11.22
N VAL A 33 -5.32 8.92 11.58
CA VAL A 33 -6.56 8.15 11.40
C VAL A 33 -7.47 8.40 12.62
N PRO A 34 -8.66 9.00 12.44
CA PRO A 34 -9.56 9.29 13.55
C PRO A 34 -10.11 7.99 14.16
N LEU A 35 -10.15 7.92 15.50
CA LEU A 35 -10.75 6.84 16.25
C LEU A 35 -12.07 7.26 16.88
N ALA A 36 -12.90 6.28 17.26
CA ALA A 36 -14.15 6.50 17.98
C ALA A 36 -13.95 7.24 19.32
N TYR A 37 -12.74 7.18 19.88
CA TYR A 37 -12.33 7.94 21.06
C TYR A 37 -11.09 8.77 20.73
N PRO A 38 -11.01 10.03 21.19
CA PRO A 38 -9.85 10.88 20.93
C PRO A 38 -8.59 10.26 21.55
N GLU A 39 -7.66 9.86 20.69
CA GLU A 39 -6.34 9.37 21.10
C GLU A 39 -5.49 10.58 21.55
N PRO A 40 -4.91 10.54 22.77
CA PRO A 40 -4.18 11.70 23.32
C PRO A 40 -2.92 12.04 22.52
N ASP A 41 -2.35 11.08 21.80
CA ASP A 41 -1.18 11.24 20.95
C ASP A 41 -1.27 10.33 19.72
N PRO A 42 -1.93 10.79 18.64
CA PRO A 42 -2.22 9.96 17.49
C PRO A 42 -0.98 9.69 16.65
N GLU A 43 -0.96 8.52 16.02
CA GLU A 43 0.05 8.13 15.03
C GLU A 43 -0.17 8.85 13.69
N LEU A 44 0.94 9.21 13.03
CA LEU A 44 0.97 9.70 11.67
C LEU A 44 0.88 8.54 10.65
N TYR A 45 0.09 8.76 9.62
CA TYR A 45 -0.06 7.85 8.49
C TYR A 45 0.31 8.58 7.20
N VAL A 46 1.00 7.86 6.31
CA VAL A 46 1.25 8.31 4.94
C VAL A 46 0.16 7.74 4.04
N ILE A 47 -0.73 8.61 3.58
CA ILE A 47 -1.71 8.28 2.53
C ILE A 47 -0.97 8.28 1.20
N THR A 48 -1.11 7.20 0.43
CA THR A 48 -0.61 7.15 -0.94
C THR A 48 -1.52 6.36 -1.84
N THR A 49 -1.49 6.67 -3.14
CA THR A 49 -2.15 5.87 -4.17
C THR A 49 -1.12 4.94 -4.83
N ILE A 50 -1.43 3.66 -4.90
CA ILE A 50 -0.58 2.62 -5.47
C ILE A 50 -1.13 2.16 -6.81
N ALA A 51 -0.33 2.35 -7.85
CA ALA A 51 -0.56 1.75 -9.15
C ALA A 51 -0.12 0.28 -9.12
N TRP A 52 -1.04 -0.60 -8.75
CA TRP A 52 -0.80 -2.05 -8.70
C TRP A 52 -1.17 -2.77 -10.01
N ARG A 53 -2.05 -2.16 -10.81
CA ARG A 53 -2.62 -2.75 -12.02
C ARG A 53 -2.08 -2.12 -13.30
N ASP A 54 -1.75 -2.99 -14.24
CA ASP A 54 -1.57 -2.70 -15.65
C ASP A 54 -2.82 -3.18 -16.41
N ALA A 55 -3.54 -2.23 -17.02
CA ALA A 55 -4.79 -2.50 -17.75
C ALA A 55 -4.58 -3.38 -18.99
N THR A 56 -3.35 -3.47 -19.51
CA THR A 56 -3.03 -4.29 -20.68
C THR A 56 -2.85 -5.78 -20.33
N LYS A 57 -2.74 -6.10 -19.03
CA LYS A 57 -2.45 -7.45 -18.55
C LYS A 57 -3.67 -8.10 -17.90
N PRO A 58 -3.80 -9.44 -17.96
CA PRO A 58 -4.84 -10.16 -17.24
C PRO A 58 -4.74 -9.94 -15.71
N ILE A 59 -5.86 -9.97 -15.01
CA ILE A 59 -5.89 -9.76 -13.54
C ILE A 59 -5.17 -10.89 -12.80
N LEU A 60 -5.33 -12.14 -13.24
CA LEU A 60 -4.82 -13.32 -12.52
C LEU A 60 -3.30 -13.29 -12.34
N SER A 61 -2.54 -12.81 -13.33
CA SER A 61 -1.08 -12.68 -13.23
C SER A 61 -0.64 -11.52 -12.34
N GLN A 62 -1.53 -10.59 -12.06
CA GLN A 62 -1.28 -9.39 -11.26
C GLN A 62 -1.79 -9.52 -9.81
N LEU A 63 -2.62 -10.53 -9.52
CA LEU A 63 -3.09 -10.83 -8.17
C LEU A 63 -1.95 -11.01 -7.16
N PRO A 64 -0.83 -11.68 -7.46
CA PRO A 64 0.30 -11.76 -6.53
C PRO A 64 0.79 -10.40 -6.05
N ARG A 65 0.90 -9.43 -6.97
CA ARG A 65 1.35 -8.08 -6.64
C ARG A 65 0.33 -7.35 -5.76
N LEU A 66 -0.95 -7.42 -6.12
CA LEU A 66 -2.03 -6.84 -5.31
C LEU A 66 -2.04 -7.45 -3.90
N LEU A 67 -1.97 -8.76 -3.79
CA LEU A 67 -2.00 -9.47 -2.52
C LEU A 67 -0.74 -9.18 -1.69
N SER A 68 0.43 -8.99 -2.30
CA SER A 68 1.63 -8.54 -1.61
C SER A 68 1.47 -7.14 -1.00
N TYR A 69 0.83 -6.22 -1.72
CA TYR A 69 0.49 -4.90 -1.17
C TYR A 69 -0.42 -5.02 0.05
N LEU A 70 -1.49 -5.81 -0.07
CA LEU A 70 -2.43 -6.00 1.03
C LEU A 70 -1.77 -6.69 2.23
N GLU A 71 -0.95 -7.72 1.98
CA GLU A 71 -0.28 -8.50 3.03
C GLU A 71 0.73 -7.64 3.79
N ALA A 72 1.44 -6.74 3.09
CA ALA A 72 2.33 -5.78 3.73
C ALA A 72 1.59 -4.74 4.59
N LEU A 73 0.29 -4.54 4.36
CA LEU A 73 -0.56 -3.69 5.20
C LEU A 73 -1.25 -4.46 6.32
N ARG A 74 -1.19 -5.79 6.33
CA ARG A 74 -1.96 -6.62 7.26
C ARG A 74 -1.70 -6.21 8.70
N GLY A 75 -2.77 -6.04 9.47
CA GLY A 75 -2.70 -5.64 10.88
C GLY A 75 -2.53 -4.13 11.08
N THR A 76 -2.36 -3.35 9.99
CA THR A 76 -2.47 -1.89 10.05
C THR A 76 -3.92 -1.46 9.84
N ARG A 77 -4.26 -0.27 10.35
CA ARG A 77 -5.57 0.36 10.12
C ARG A 77 -5.80 0.78 8.65
N GLY A 78 -4.79 0.62 7.79
CA GLY A 78 -4.78 1.09 6.41
C GLY A 78 -5.04 0.04 5.34
N VAL A 79 -5.38 -1.20 5.71
CA VAL A 79 -5.80 -2.23 4.75
C VAL A 79 -7.18 -1.85 4.19
N PRO A 80 -7.33 -1.69 2.87
CA PRO A 80 -8.65 -1.51 2.28
C PRO A 80 -9.46 -2.81 2.39
N SER A 81 -10.69 -2.71 2.88
CA SER A 81 -11.62 -3.85 2.94
C SER A 81 -12.09 -4.30 1.56
N GLU A 82 -12.08 -3.39 0.58
CA GLU A 82 -12.52 -3.65 -0.79
C GLU A 82 -11.55 -3.01 -1.78
N VAL A 83 -11.17 -3.78 -2.80
CA VAL A 83 -10.34 -3.31 -3.92
C VAL A 83 -11.05 -3.61 -5.21
N TYR A 84 -11.47 -2.55 -5.92
CA TYR A 84 -12.04 -2.64 -7.26
C TYR A 84 -10.96 -3.01 -8.27
N LEU A 85 -11.08 -4.20 -8.84
CA LEU A 85 -10.13 -4.80 -9.78
C LEU A 85 -10.24 -4.21 -11.19
N ASP A 86 -11.30 -3.45 -11.47
CA ASP A 86 -11.54 -2.74 -12.72
C ASP A 86 -11.12 -1.26 -12.68
N SER A 87 -10.82 -0.71 -11.50
CA SER A 87 -10.30 0.65 -11.35
C SER A 87 -8.92 0.84 -12.00
N GLY A 88 -8.75 1.95 -12.73
CA GLY A 88 -7.47 2.40 -13.29
C GLY A 88 -6.73 3.40 -12.40
N GLU A 89 -7.37 3.90 -11.34
CA GLU A 89 -6.82 4.94 -10.47
C GLU A 89 -5.83 4.39 -9.43
N GLY A 90 -5.79 3.07 -9.26
CA GLY A 90 -4.96 2.39 -8.27
C GLY A 90 -5.70 2.18 -6.95
N MET A 91 -4.93 1.88 -5.90
CA MET A 91 -5.44 1.61 -4.56
C MET A 91 -4.93 2.65 -3.58
N VAL A 92 -5.84 3.35 -2.90
CA VAL A 92 -5.48 4.27 -1.81
C VAL A 92 -5.18 3.45 -0.56
N VAL A 93 -4.04 3.71 0.06
CA VAL A 93 -3.59 3.01 1.27
C VAL A 93 -3.11 3.99 2.31
N TYR A 94 -3.22 3.60 3.57
CA TYR A 94 -2.72 4.35 4.71
C TYR A 94 -1.55 3.58 5.31
N LEU A 95 -0.33 4.06 5.06
CA LEU A 95 0.88 3.43 5.59
C LEU A 95 1.13 3.95 6.99
N SER A 96 1.19 3.03 7.96
CA SER A 96 1.65 3.33 9.31
C SER A 96 3.08 3.86 9.25
N SER A 97 3.33 5.01 9.87
CA SER A 97 4.68 5.57 9.97
C SER A 97 5.35 5.26 11.31
N GLU A 98 4.62 4.62 12.23
CA GLU A 98 5.03 4.30 13.61
C GLU A 98 5.47 5.53 14.42
N THR A 99 5.21 6.74 13.91
CA THR A 99 5.63 8.01 14.49
C THR A 99 4.42 8.74 15.01
N ARG A 100 4.48 9.22 16.25
CA ARG A 100 3.39 9.97 16.86
C ARG A 100 3.48 11.47 16.59
N VAL A 101 2.36 12.16 16.73
CA VAL A 101 2.30 13.62 16.59
C VAL A 101 3.20 14.33 17.61
N SER A 102 3.35 13.80 18.82
CA SER A 102 4.25 14.36 19.84
C SER A 102 5.74 14.32 19.46
N GLU A 103 6.14 13.45 18.54
CA GLU A 103 7.52 13.29 18.09
C GLU A 103 7.93 14.31 17.02
N ILE A 104 6.98 15.11 16.52
CA ILE A 104 7.25 16.17 15.55
C ILE A 104 8.11 17.26 16.22
N PRO A 105 9.23 17.68 15.61
CA PRO A 105 10.03 18.77 16.13
C PRO A 105 9.23 20.07 16.31
N ASN A 106 9.52 20.81 17.38
CA ASN A 106 8.82 22.07 17.69
C ASN A 106 9.12 23.21 16.69
N TYR A 107 10.23 23.10 15.95
CA TYR A 107 10.68 24.12 15.00
C TYR A 107 10.22 23.83 13.58
N ALA A 108 9.47 24.76 12.98
CA ALA A 108 8.80 24.58 11.69
C ALA A 108 9.70 23.99 10.58
N LYS A 109 10.92 24.53 10.41
CA LYS A 109 11.84 24.09 9.34
C LYS A 109 12.32 22.66 9.54
N GLU A 110 12.69 22.32 10.78
CA GLU A 110 13.12 20.97 11.16
C GLU A 110 11.97 19.98 11.06
N ALA A 111 10.77 20.41 11.49
CA ALA A 111 9.56 19.62 11.45
C ALA A 111 9.12 19.30 10.01
N VAL A 112 9.14 20.27 9.09
CA VAL A 112 8.87 19.99 7.67
C VAL A 112 9.88 19.02 7.07
N LYS A 113 11.18 19.21 7.37
CA LYS A 113 12.22 18.30 6.88
C LYS A 113 11.99 16.88 7.42
N PHE A 114 11.78 16.77 8.72
CA PHE A 114 11.47 15.51 9.40
C PHE A 114 10.27 14.80 8.77
N LEU A 115 9.16 15.51 8.56
CA LEU A 115 7.95 14.94 7.97
C LEU A 115 8.14 14.51 6.51
N LYS A 116 8.96 15.23 5.72
CA LYS A 116 9.31 14.80 4.35
C LYS A 116 10.18 13.55 4.35
N ASP A 117 11.17 13.50 5.23
CA ASP A 117 12.05 12.34 5.39
C ASP A 117 11.25 11.12 5.86
N LEU A 118 10.29 11.32 6.79
CA LEU A 118 9.35 10.30 7.25
C LEU A 118 8.53 9.72 6.09
N ILE A 119 7.90 10.57 5.27
CA ILE A 119 7.15 10.12 4.08
C ILE A 119 8.04 9.24 3.18
N ALA A 120 9.26 9.71 2.88
CA ALA A 120 10.17 8.98 1.99
C ALA A 120 10.59 7.62 2.58
N GLN A 121 10.89 7.57 3.88
CA GLN A 121 11.27 6.34 4.58
C GLN A 121 10.11 5.33 4.63
N THR A 122 8.90 5.78 5.00
CA THR A 122 7.71 4.92 5.04
C THR A 122 7.40 4.32 3.67
N LEU A 123 7.44 5.14 2.61
CA LEU A 123 7.23 4.66 1.24
C LEU A 123 8.32 3.67 0.79
N TYR A 124 9.58 3.96 1.11
CA TYR A 124 10.70 3.09 0.78
C TYR A 124 10.57 1.72 1.48
N PHE A 125 10.38 1.72 2.80
CA PHE A 125 10.19 0.52 3.59
C PHE A 125 9.06 -0.33 3.01
N TYR A 126 7.89 0.27 2.84
CA TYR A 126 6.72 -0.44 2.32
C TYR A 126 6.95 -1.02 0.92
N LYS A 127 7.56 -0.24 0.01
CA LYS A 127 7.90 -0.73 -1.33
C LYS A 127 8.83 -1.94 -1.27
N THR A 128 9.90 -1.88 -0.46
CA THR A 128 10.85 -2.99 -0.32
C THR A 128 10.20 -4.24 0.25
N THR A 129 9.33 -4.10 1.27
CA THR A 129 8.59 -5.21 1.84
C THR A 129 7.69 -5.89 0.80
N VAL A 130 6.96 -5.11 0.00
CA VAL A 130 6.10 -5.65 -1.05
C VAL A 130 6.91 -6.41 -2.11
N GLU A 131 8.02 -5.84 -2.55
CA GLU A 131 8.91 -6.49 -3.53
C GLU A 131 9.47 -7.81 -3.01
N ASP A 132 9.84 -7.87 -1.73
CA ASP A 132 10.35 -9.10 -1.10
C ASP A 132 9.26 -10.17 -0.94
N VAL A 133 8.04 -9.79 -0.54
CA VAL A 133 6.89 -10.69 -0.45
C VAL A 133 6.54 -11.25 -1.82
N GLU A 134 6.45 -10.40 -2.84
CA GLU A 134 6.12 -10.81 -4.22
C GLU A 134 7.22 -11.71 -4.81
N LYS A 135 8.49 -11.34 -4.63
CA LYS A 135 9.63 -12.13 -5.10
C LYS A 135 9.64 -13.52 -4.46
N THR A 136 9.33 -13.59 -3.16
CA THR A 136 9.25 -14.85 -2.42
C THR A 136 8.08 -15.70 -2.89
N PHE A 137 6.91 -15.09 -3.12
CA PHE A 137 5.76 -15.76 -3.73
C PHE A 137 6.15 -16.40 -5.07
N TRP A 138 6.72 -15.62 -5.98
CA TRP A 138 7.08 -16.11 -7.32
C TRP A 138 8.19 -17.16 -7.30
N ARG A 139 9.07 -17.13 -6.31
CA ARG A 139 10.06 -18.20 -6.10
C ARG A 139 9.36 -19.53 -5.75
N ILE A 140 8.34 -19.51 -4.91
CA ILE A 140 7.55 -20.70 -4.54
C ILE A 140 6.64 -21.14 -5.68
N ALA A 141 5.98 -20.20 -6.37
CA ALA A 141 5.12 -20.51 -7.50
C ALA A 141 5.90 -21.22 -8.63
N ARG A 142 7.17 -20.81 -8.86
CA ARG A 142 8.06 -21.42 -9.86
C ARG A 142 8.39 -22.88 -9.56
N THR A 143 8.53 -23.29 -8.29
CA THR A 143 8.76 -24.71 -7.96
C THR A 143 7.53 -25.58 -8.28
N ARG A 144 6.36 -24.95 -8.44
CA ARG A 144 5.11 -25.59 -8.85
C ARG A 144 4.78 -25.36 -10.34
N GLY A 145 5.75 -24.87 -11.13
CA GLY A 145 5.61 -24.69 -12.58
C GLY A 145 4.91 -23.39 -13.00
N PHE A 146 4.72 -22.43 -12.11
CA PHE A 146 4.09 -21.14 -12.44
C PHE A 146 5.11 -20.00 -12.50
N SER A 147 5.06 -19.23 -13.58
CA SER A 147 5.72 -17.94 -13.74
C SER A 147 4.70 -16.88 -14.14
N PRO A 148 5.00 -15.57 -14.01
CA PRO A 148 4.10 -14.51 -14.47
C PRO A 148 3.62 -14.73 -15.91
N GLU A 149 4.54 -15.09 -16.81
CA GLU A 149 4.28 -15.30 -18.24
C GLU A 149 3.39 -16.53 -18.48
N ILE A 150 3.60 -17.61 -17.71
CA ILE A 150 2.75 -18.80 -17.78
C ILE A 150 1.33 -18.45 -17.34
N VAL A 151 1.18 -17.74 -16.21
CA VAL A 151 -0.13 -17.34 -15.68
C VAL A 151 -0.86 -16.39 -16.64
N GLU A 152 -0.14 -15.46 -17.27
CA GLU A 152 -0.70 -14.61 -18.33
C GLU A 152 -1.27 -15.47 -19.48
N ARG A 153 -0.48 -16.43 -20.00
CA ARG A 153 -0.91 -17.33 -21.09
C ARG A 153 -2.07 -18.25 -20.72
N LEU A 154 -2.13 -18.72 -19.47
CA LEU A 154 -3.27 -19.49 -18.94
C LEU A 154 -4.56 -18.65 -19.01
N THR A 155 -4.45 -17.35 -18.71
CA THR A 155 -5.61 -16.44 -18.62
C THR A 155 -6.08 -15.96 -19.98
N THR A 156 -5.15 -15.68 -20.91
CA THR A 156 -5.47 -15.31 -22.31
C THR A 156 -5.95 -16.48 -23.15
N LYS A 157 -6.01 -17.70 -22.57
CA LYS A 157 -6.46 -18.92 -23.23
C LYS A 157 -5.67 -19.20 -24.52
N THR A 158 -4.36 -19.00 -24.49
CA THR A 158 -3.47 -19.35 -25.61
C THR A 158 -3.53 -20.88 -25.85
N GLU A 159 -3.43 -21.33 -27.10
CA GLU A 159 -3.44 -22.76 -27.41
C GLU A 159 -2.32 -23.50 -26.63
N GLY A 160 -2.66 -24.67 -26.06
CA GLY A 160 -1.78 -25.44 -25.18
C GLY A 160 -1.80 -25.06 -23.69
N PHE A 161 -2.38 -23.91 -23.32
CA PHE A 161 -2.40 -23.40 -21.93
C PHE A 161 -3.82 -23.31 -21.33
N ARG A 162 -4.84 -23.87 -22.00
CA ARG A 162 -6.22 -23.89 -21.49
C ARG A 162 -6.44 -25.05 -20.54
N SER A 163 -6.09 -24.88 -19.27
CA SER A 163 -6.38 -25.88 -18.22
C SER A 163 -7.09 -25.23 -17.03
N PRO A 164 -8.39 -25.51 -16.81
CA PRO A 164 -9.10 -25.09 -15.61
C PRO A 164 -8.41 -25.58 -14.33
N ALA A 165 -7.86 -26.80 -14.35
CA ALA A 165 -7.12 -27.38 -13.23
C ALA A 165 -5.83 -26.59 -12.90
N ALA A 166 -5.16 -26.02 -13.91
CA ALA A 166 -3.98 -25.19 -13.68
C ALA A 166 -4.35 -23.84 -13.03
N ILE A 167 -5.47 -23.25 -13.43
CA ILE A 167 -6.00 -22.01 -12.81
C ILE A 167 -6.37 -22.25 -11.34
N GLU A 168 -7.06 -23.35 -11.06
CA GLU A 168 -7.41 -23.74 -9.69
C GLU A 168 -6.18 -24.01 -8.85
N SER A 169 -5.18 -24.71 -9.40
CA SER A 169 -3.90 -24.96 -8.73
C SER A 169 -3.18 -23.66 -8.39
N PHE A 170 -3.18 -22.67 -9.30
CA PHE A 170 -2.61 -21.35 -9.02
C PHE A 170 -3.36 -20.62 -7.91
N HIS A 171 -4.71 -20.66 -7.92
CA HIS A 171 -5.51 -20.09 -6.84
C HIS A 171 -5.25 -20.76 -5.48
N MET A 172 -5.00 -22.06 -5.45
CA MET A 172 -4.57 -22.75 -4.22
C MET A 172 -3.23 -22.23 -3.70
N ILE A 173 -2.27 -21.96 -4.59
CA ILE A 173 -0.97 -21.38 -4.21
C ILE A 173 -1.18 -20.00 -3.59
N LEU A 174 -1.96 -19.12 -4.24
CA LEU A 174 -2.29 -17.79 -3.72
C LEU A 174 -2.86 -17.87 -2.29
N ARG A 175 -3.89 -18.70 -2.10
CA ARG A 175 -4.54 -18.89 -0.79
C ARG A 175 -3.64 -19.52 0.27
N SER A 176 -2.69 -20.37 -0.15
CA SER A 176 -1.76 -21.01 0.79
C SER A 176 -0.62 -20.11 1.23
N TYR A 177 -0.24 -19.13 0.39
CA TYR A 177 0.88 -18.25 0.65
C TYR A 177 0.46 -16.99 1.39
N PHE A 178 -0.56 -16.29 0.88
CA PHE A 178 -1.08 -15.09 1.52
C PHE A 178 -1.95 -15.50 2.70
N SER A 179 -1.65 -14.92 3.86
CA SER A 179 -2.39 -15.22 5.08
C SER A 179 -3.66 -14.39 5.19
N LEU A 180 -3.72 -13.27 4.47
CA LEU A 180 -4.95 -12.54 4.26
C LEU A 180 -6.04 -13.44 3.69
N ARG A 181 -7.20 -13.40 4.32
CA ARG A 181 -8.40 -14.02 3.78
C ARG A 181 -9.02 -13.04 2.79
N PHE A 182 -9.27 -13.51 1.58
CA PHE A 182 -9.87 -12.67 0.54
C PHE A 182 -10.86 -13.46 -0.32
N ARG A 183 -11.87 -12.76 -0.82
CA ARG A 183 -12.84 -13.26 -1.80
C ARG A 183 -12.86 -12.37 -3.02
N ILE A 184 -12.86 -13.01 -4.20
CA ILE A 184 -12.97 -12.30 -5.47
C ILE A 184 -14.43 -12.41 -5.94
N HIS A 185 -15.14 -11.28 -5.88
CA HIS A 185 -16.51 -11.12 -6.34
C HIS A 185 -16.51 -10.79 -7.83
N ARG A 186 -16.64 -11.82 -8.68
CA ARG A 186 -16.57 -11.68 -10.15
C ARG A 186 -17.67 -10.80 -10.74
N ALA A 187 -18.84 -10.74 -10.11
CA ALA A 187 -19.96 -9.91 -10.57
C ALA A 187 -19.69 -8.40 -10.38
N GLU A 188 -18.90 -8.06 -9.37
CA GLU A 188 -18.61 -6.68 -8.95
C GLU A 188 -17.18 -6.26 -9.29
N ASN A 189 -16.41 -7.15 -9.95
CA ASN A 189 -14.96 -7.01 -10.15
C ASN A 189 -14.23 -6.55 -8.89
N CYS A 190 -14.61 -7.05 -7.73
CA CYS A 190 -14.10 -6.59 -6.44
C CYS A 190 -13.34 -7.71 -5.73
N LEU A 191 -12.21 -7.36 -5.11
CA LEU A 191 -11.54 -8.19 -4.12
C LEU A 191 -11.91 -7.68 -2.73
N HIS A 192 -12.66 -8.49 -2.00
CA HIS A 192 -13.01 -8.25 -0.61
C HIS A 192 -11.95 -8.89 0.29
N VAL A 193 -11.37 -8.11 1.20
CA VAL A 193 -10.43 -8.56 2.23
C VAL A 193 -11.23 -8.82 3.49
N GLU A 194 -11.26 -10.08 3.94
CA GLU A 194 -11.90 -10.43 5.21
C GLU A 194 -10.97 -10.01 6.36
N GLY A 195 -11.53 -9.24 7.30
CA GLY A 195 -10.87 -8.79 8.53
C GLY A 195 -10.87 -9.85 9.63
#